data_AF-V8CUJ3-F1
#
_entry.id   AF-V8CUJ3-F1
#
_cell.length_a   1.000
_cell.length_b   1.000
_cell.length_c   1.000
_cell.angle_alpha   90.00
_cell.angle_beta   90.00
_cell.angle_gamma   90.00
#
_symmetry.space_group_name_H-M   'P 1'
#
loop_
_entity.id
_entity.type
_entity.pdbx_description
1 polymer ?
#
loop_
_entity_poly.entity_id
_entity_poly.type
_entity_poly.pdbx_seq_one_letter_code
_entity_poly.pdbx_strand_id
1 'polypeptide(L)'
;MFGPVLDSIPDGWNMIRVSSRDLRPDTDETVVRLDIWPIAGSAGHTIIRDASRHAPPPPITAPPHRAGELPRMSTASVGSDELKNESVLIRVDYDDFEAWNDVCRAAIAPEPNEGFRADLIAVDNPAYLNNSVEELLERIGEPPPFYVFVADRVTLTHPEHPILAINIGGTTYPDEHGQTLRVLPSAMSWIENNLALGNADFADFVRSAGPDGIYRGE
;
A
#
# COMPACT_ATOMS: atom_id res chain seq x y z
N MET A 1 -10.15 4.45 -22.84
CA MET A 1 -9.99 3.39 -23.86
C MET A 1 -9.30 2.22 -23.18
N PHE A 2 -10.03 1.17 -22.79
CA PHE A 2 -9.51 0.07 -21.94
C PHE A 2 -9.03 -1.15 -22.73
N GLY A 3 -9.04 -1.10 -24.06
CA GLY A 3 -8.75 -2.26 -24.94
C GLY A 3 -7.49 -3.04 -24.58
N PRO A 4 -6.30 -2.40 -24.48
CA PRO A 4 -5.06 -3.09 -24.15
C PRO A 4 -5.04 -3.75 -22.76
N VAL A 5 -5.77 -3.18 -21.78
CA VAL A 5 -5.88 -3.73 -20.42
C VAL A 5 -6.77 -4.96 -20.43
N LEU A 6 -7.90 -4.91 -21.15
CA LEU A 6 -8.80 -6.05 -21.30
C LEU A 6 -8.14 -7.20 -22.07
N ASP A 7 -7.29 -6.89 -23.05
CA ASP A 7 -6.54 -7.88 -23.83
C ASP A 7 -5.42 -8.56 -23.02
N SER A 8 -5.03 -8.00 -21.86
CA SER A 8 -4.04 -8.60 -20.96
C SER A 8 -4.63 -9.57 -19.93
N ILE A 9 -5.96 -9.69 -19.89
CA ILE A 9 -6.69 -10.55 -18.96
C ILE A 9 -6.54 -12.02 -19.44
N PRO A 10 -5.83 -12.88 -18.70
CA PRO A 10 -5.66 -14.27 -19.10
C PRO A 10 -7.00 -15.03 -19.00
N ASP A 11 -7.15 -16.09 -19.80
CA ASP A 11 -8.32 -16.97 -19.81
C ASP A 11 -8.67 -17.44 -18.38
N GLY A 12 -9.76 -16.91 -17.82
CA GLY A 12 -10.17 -17.14 -16.44
C GLY A 12 -11.03 -16.02 -15.86
N TRP A 13 -11.62 -16.24 -14.69
CA TRP A 13 -12.29 -15.19 -13.95
C TRP A 13 -11.23 -14.30 -13.30
N ASN A 14 -11.41 -12.99 -13.43
CA ASN A 14 -10.53 -12.01 -12.83
C ASN A 14 -11.38 -11.05 -12.00
N MET A 15 -10.96 -10.79 -10.77
CA MET A 15 -11.51 -9.65 -10.04
C MET A 15 -10.83 -8.41 -10.59
N ILE A 16 -11.64 -7.41 -10.93
CA ILE A 16 -11.16 -6.11 -11.36
C ILE A 16 -11.53 -5.14 -10.26
N ARG A 17 -10.51 -4.61 -9.57
CA ARG A 17 -10.69 -3.51 -8.64
C ARG A 17 -10.36 -2.23 -9.38
N VAL A 18 -11.34 -1.32 -9.45
CA VAL A 18 -11.15 0.03 -9.98
C VAL A 18 -11.25 0.97 -8.81
N SER A 19 -10.25 1.81 -8.63
CA SER A 19 -10.28 2.90 -7.65
C SER A 19 -9.88 4.20 -8.33
N SER A 20 -10.48 5.30 -7.88
CA SER A 20 -10.02 6.64 -8.22
C SER A 20 -9.81 7.39 -6.93
N ARG A 21 -8.70 8.12 -6.87
CA ARG A 21 -8.41 9.09 -5.81
C ARG A 21 -8.19 10.48 -6.33
N ASP A 22 -8.61 10.72 -7.57
CA ASP A 22 -8.53 12.06 -8.14
C ASP A 22 -9.60 12.93 -7.47
N LEU A 23 -9.24 13.53 -6.33
CA LEU A 23 -10.06 14.48 -5.58
C LEU A 23 -9.80 15.92 -6.03
N ARG A 24 -8.98 16.14 -7.07
CA ARG A 24 -8.67 17.48 -7.59
C ARG A 24 -9.93 18.03 -8.28
N PRO A 25 -10.58 19.05 -7.72
CA PRO A 25 -11.90 19.51 -8.18
C PRO A 25 -11.86 20.31 -9.49
N ASP A 26 -10.66 20.58 -10.01
CA ASP A 26 -10.37 21.55 -11.06
C ASP A 26 -9.75 20.93 -12.33
N THR A 27 -9.80 19.60 -12.46
CA THR A 27 -9.24 18.89 -13.63
C THR A 27 -10.29 18.07 -14.35
N ASP A 28 -10.30 18.12 -15.67
CA ASP A 28 -11.16 17.29 -16.54
C ASP A 28 -10.61 15.85 -16.72
N GLU A 29 -9.55 15.49 -15.99
CA GLU A 29 -8.91 14.18 -16.03
C GLU A 29 -9.16 13.43 -14.72
N THR A 30 -9.57 12.17 -14.79
CA THR A 30 -9.71 11.30 -13.63
C THR A 30 -8.73 10.15 -13.75
N VAL A 31 -7.74 10.13 -12.88
CA VAL A 31 -6.82 9.00 -12.79
C VAL A 31 -7.46 7.88 -11.97
N VAL A 32 -7.44 6.68 -12.54
CA VAL A 32 -7.94 5.45 -11.92
C VAL A 32 -6.82 4.42 -11.84
N ARG A 33 -6.73 3.73 -10.71
CA ARG A 33 -5.93 2.51 -10.58
C ARG A 33 -6.82 1.31 -10.88
N LEU A 34 -6.32 0.44 -11.75
CA LEU A 34 -6.97 -0.81 -12.11
C LEU A 34 -6.07 -1.95 -11.66
N ASP A 35 -6.51 -2.68 -10.64
CA ASP A 35 -5.83 -3.89 -10.23
C ASP A 35 -6.63 -5.11 -10.69
N ILE A 36 -5.94 -6.06 -11.32
CA ILE A 36 -6.53 -7.28 -11.87
C ILE A 36 -5.79 -8.47 -11.28
N TRP A 37 -6.53 -9.38 -10.65
CA TRP A 37 -5.97 -10.63 -10.14
C TRP A 37 -6.82 -11.83 -10.52
N PRO A 38 -6.17 -12.97 -10.83
CA PRO A 38 -6.86 -14.20 -11.16
C PRO A 38 -7.60 -14.74 -9.93
N ILE A 39 -8.88 -15.09 -10.10
CA ILE A 39 -9.65 -15.77 -9.06
C ILE A 39 -9.90 -17.22 -9.49
N ALA A 40 -9.68 -18.17 -8.57
CA ALA A 40 -9.67 -19.62 -8.85
C ALA A 40 -11.07 -20.23 -9.13
N GLY A 41 -12.08 -19.41 -9.40
CA GLY A 41 -13.45 -19.83 -9.68
C GLY A 41 -14.38 -18.64 -9.89
N SER A 42 -15.60 -18.89 -10.37
CA SER A 42 -16.58 -17.83 -10.59
C SER A 42 -16.95 -17.17 -9.25
N ALA A 43 -16.54 -15.92 -9.03
CA ALA A 43 -17.24 -15.05 -8.08
C ALA A 43 -18.67 -14.92 -8.63
N GLY A 44 -19.63 -15.60 -8.02
CA GLY A 44 -21.01 -15.64 -8.51
C GLY A 44 -21.48 -14.23 -8.90
N HIS A 45 -22.12 -14.10 -10.07
CA HIS A 45 -22.61 -12.79 -10.47
C HIS A 45 -23.78 -12.41 -9.55
N THR A 46 -23.71 -11.24 -8.92
CA THR A 46 -24.86 -10.59 -8.29
C THR A 46 -25.03 -9.25 -8.97
N ILE A 47 -26.15 -9.07 -9.68
CA ILE A 47 -26.53 -7.74 -10.16
C ILE A 47 -27.02 -6.97 -8.94
N ILE A 48 -26.18 -6.10 -8.37
CA ILE A 48 -26.59 -5.20 -7.30
C ILE A 48 -27.48 -4.13 -7.94
N ARG A 49 -28.80 -4.32 -7.79
CA ARG A 49 -29.75 -3.21 -7.81
C ARG A 49 -30.01 -2.86 -6.36
N ASP A 50 -29.82 -1.61 -6.00
CA ASP A 50 -29.98 -1.15 -4.63
C ASP A 50 -31.39 -1.49 -4.09
N ALA A 51 -31.42 -2.38 -3.09
CA ALA A 51 -32.32 -2.31 -1.93
C ALA A 51 -32.02 -3.49 -0.95
N SER A 52 -31.27 -3.20 0.12
CA SER A 52 -31.32 -3.85 1.45
C SER A 52 -31.11 -5.39 1.65
N ARG A 53 -30.01 -5.70 2.37
CA ARG A 53 -29.73 -6.78 3.39
C ARG A 53 -29.54 -8.28 3.02
N HIS A 54 -28.44 -8.84 3.61
CA HIS A 54 -28.09 -10.23 4.02
C HIS A 54 -27.67 -11.23 2.90
N ALA A 55 -26.62 -12.08 3.01
CA ALA A 55 -25.86 -12.72 4.11
C ALA A 55 -24.38 -13.03 3.68
N PRO A 56 -23.46 -13.49 4.56
CA PRO A 56 -22.04 -13.64 4.18
C PRO A 56 -21.73 -14.94 3.40
N PRO A 57 -20.77 -14.92 2.45
CA PRO A 57 -20.37 -16.08 1.65
C PRO A 57 -19.41 -17.04 2.42
N PRO A 58 -19.26 -18.31 1.98
CA PRO A 58 -18.36 -19.27 2.60
C PRO A 58 -16.88 -18.95 2.31
N PRO A 59 -15.94 -19.42 3.16
CA PRO A 59 -14.51 -19.12 3.00
C PRO A 59 -13.93 -19.82 1.76
N ILE A 60 -13.25 -19.04 0.92
CA ILE A 60 -12.52 -19.50 -0.27
C ILE A 60 -11.06 -19.72 0.13
N THR A 61 -10.53 -20.93 -0.10
CA THR A 61 -9.09 -21.21 0.04
C THR A 61 -8.34 -20.85 -1.24
N ALA A 62 -7.38 -19.92 -1.15
CA ALA A 62 -6.53 -19.45 -2.24
C ALA A 62 -5.55 -20.55 -2.76
N PRO A 63 -5.12 -20.50 -4.03
CA PRO A 63 -4.09 -21.40 -4.58
C PRO A 63 -2.70 -21.14 -3.94
N PRO A 64 -1.78 -22.14 -3.96
CA PRO A 64 -0.51 -22.05 -3.24
C PRO A 64 0.43 -20.97 -3.80
N HIS A 65 0.96 -20.14 -2.89
CA HIS A 65 1.77 -18.96 -3.18
C HIS A 65 3.24 -19.29 -3.54
N ARG A 66 3.86 -18.47 -4.41
CA ARG A 66 5.32 -18.38 -4.50
C ARG A 66 5.85 -17.64 -3.27
N ALA A 67 6.33 -18.37 -2.29
CA ALA A 67 7.14 -17.81 -1.21
C ALA A 67 8.46 -17.29 -1.78
N GLY A 68 8.90 -16.08 -1.38
CA GLY A 68 10.25 -15.59 -1.67
C GLY A 68 10.39 -14.32 -2.51
N GLU A 69 9.31 -13.83 -3.15
CA GLU A 69 9.36 -12.71 -4.10
C GLU A 69 9.61 -11.36 -3.43
N LEU A 70 10.35 -10.48 -4.11
CA LEU A 70 10.58 -9.09 -3.71
C LEU A 70 9.61 -8.16 -4.46
N PRO A 71 9.27 -6.99 -3.89
CA PRO A 71 8.53 -5.95 -4.60
C PRO A 71 9.26 -5.43 -5.84
N ARG A 72 8.56 -4.62 -6.65
CA ARG A 72 9.22 -3.84 -7.71
C ARG A 72 10.31 -2.97 -7.06
N MET A 73 11.53 -3.01 -7.57
CA MET A 73 12.64 -2.21 -7.05
C MET A 73 12.84 -0.95 -7.90
N SER A 74 13.15 0.17 -7.27
CA SER A 74 13.49 1.43 -7.94
C SER A 74 14.67 2.11 -7.24
N THR A 75 15.52 2.77 -8.02
CA THR A 75 16.58 3.68 -7.53
C THR A 75 16.28 5.14 -7.88
N ALA A 76 15.12 5.41 -8.47
CA ALA A 76 14.71 6.76 -8.82
C ALA A 76 14.42 7.58 -7.55
N SER A 77 14.60 8.89 -7.65
CA SER A 77 14.02 9.80 -6.67
C SER A 77 12.50 9.77 -6.80
N VAL A 78 11.82 9.88 -5.67
CA VAL A 78 10.36 9.97 -5.58
C VAL A 78 9.94 11.40 -5.29
N GLY A 79 9.07 11.94 -6.14
CA GLY A 79 8.29 13.15 -5.94
C GLY A 79 6.80 12.83 -6.03
N SER A 80 5.95 13.77 -5.62
CA SER A 80 4.50 13.55 -5.58
C SER A 80 3.89 13.20 -6.94
N ASP A 81 4.34 13.84 -8.02
CA ASP A 81 3.89 13.52 -9.38
C ASP A 81 4.20 12.07 -9.77
N GLU A 82 5.40 11.58 -9.47
CA GLU A 82 5.81 10.20 -9.74
C GLU A 82 5.05 9.19 -8.85
N LEU A 83 4.66 9.61 -7.65
CA LEU A 83 4.03 8.76 -6.66
C LEU A 83 2.50 8.73 -6.71
N LYS A 84 1.87 9.55 -7.56
CA LYS A 84 0.41 9.78 -7.58
C LYS A 84 -0.47 8.51 -7.56
N ASN A 85 0.04 7.38 -8.07
CA ASN A 85 -0.68 6.09 -8.07
C ASN A 85 0.13 4.94 -7.47
N GLU A 86 1.27 5.21 -6.84
CA GLU A 86 2.20 4.19 -6.37
C GLU A 86 2.35 4.27 -4.85
N SER A 87 2.30 3.12 -4.19
CA SER A 87 2.70 2.99 -2.79
C SER A 87 4.18 2.65 -2.75
N VAL A 88 4.97 3.40 -1.98
CA VAL A 88 6.42 3.19 -1.90
C VAL A 88 6.89 2.83 -0.51
N LEU A 89 7.91 1.96 -0.47
CA LEU A 89 8.69 1.65 0.70
C LEU A 89 10.11 2.19 0.50
N ILE A 90 10.43 3.31 1.13
CA ILE A 90 11.70 4.02 0.99
C ILE A 90 12.70 3.48 2.02
N ARG A 91 13.87 3.02 1.56
CA ARG A 91 14.97 2.66 2.44
C ARG A 91 15.74 3.91 2.86
N VAL A 92 15.86 4.15 4.16
CA VAL A 92 16.67 5.26 4.71
C VAL A 92 17.83 4.77 5.58
N ASP A 93 17.82 3.50 5.99
CA ASP A 93 18.92 2.83 6.69
C ASP A 93 19.58 1.78 5.78
N TYR A 94 20.90 1.84 5.67
CA TYR A 94 21.70 1.04 4.74
C TYR A 94 22.62 0.03 5.44
N ASP A 95 22.53 -0.09 6.76
CA ASP A 95 23.49 -0.88 7.55
C ASP A 95 23.30 -2.40 7.36
N ASP A 96 22.08 -2.84 7.06
CA ASP A 96 21.75 -4.26 6.84
C ASP A 96 20.97 -4.46 5.54
N PHE A 97 21.62 -5.06 4.54
CA PHE A 97 20.99 -5.37 3.26
C PHE A 97 20.13 -6.64 3.30
N GLU A 98 20.47 -7.60 4.16
CA GLU A 98 19.68 -8.84 4.27
C GLU A 98 18.36 -8.55 4.99
N ALA A 99 18.41 -7.81 6.11
CA ALA A 99 17.22 -7.35 6.81
C ALA A 99 16.31 -6.50 5.90
N TRP A 100 16.88 -5.65 5.04
CA TRP A 100 16.11 -4.89 4.05
C TRP A 100 15.33 -5.81 3.09
N ASN A 101 15.99 -6.83 2.53
CA ASN A 101 15.32 -7.79 1.63
C ASN A 101 14.25 -8.60 2.36
N ASP A 102 14.48 -8.96 3.62
CA ASP A 102 13.52 -9.69 4.43
C ASP A 102 12.28 -8.84 4.75
N VAL A 103 12.47 -7.56 5.09
CA VAL A 103 11.38 -6.59 5.26
C VAL A 103 10.59 -6.43 3.96
N CYS A 104 11.27 -6.25 2.83
CA CYS A 104 10.62 -6.12 1.52
C CYS A 104 9.74 -7.32 1.20
N ARG A 105 10.27 -8.53 1.40
CA ARG A 105 9.54 -9.78 1.16
C ARG A 105 8.36 -9.95 2.11
N ALA A 106 8.55 -9.62 3.39
CA ALA A 106 7.51 -9.70 4.40
C ALA A 106 6.37 -8.69 4.14
N ALA A 107 6.70 -7.47 3.70
CA ALA A 107 5.73 -6.42 3.44
C ALA A 107 4.76 -6.74 2.29
N ILE A 108 5.21 -7.51 1.29
CA ILE A 108 4.35 -7.95 0.17
C ILE A 108 3.87 -9.39 0.30
N ALA A 109 4.17 -10.05 1.42
CA ALA A 109 3.68 -11.39 1.67
C ALA A 109 2.14 -11.39 1.64
N PRO A 110 1.52 -12.44 1.08
CA PRO A 110 0.06 -12.54 1.08
C PRO A 110 -0.40 -12.71 2.53
N GLU A 111 -1.44 -11.98 2.93
CA GLU A 111 -2.03 -12.24 4.23
C GLU A 111 -2.71 -13.63 4.25
N PRO A 112 -2.77 -14.30 5.41
CA PRO A 112 -3.04 -15.74 5.46
C PRO A 112 -4.47 -16.17 5.08
N ASN A 113 -5.46 -15.28 5.16
CA ASN A 113 -6.87 -15.63 5.09
C ASN A 113 -7.44 -15.50 3.67
N GLU A 114 -7.30 -14.34 3.05
CA GLU A 114 -7.88 -13.98 1.76
C GLU A 114 -6.81 -13.84 0.65
N GLY A 115 -5.52 -13.90 1.02
CA GLY A 115 -4.38 -13.84 0.12
C GLY A 115 -4.03 -12.43 -0.37
N PHE A 116 -4.57 -11.38 0.25
CA PHE A 116 -4.30 -10.00 -0.17
C PHE A 116 -2.84 -9.61 0.04
N ARG A 117 -2.32 -8.74 -0.85
CA ARG A 117 -0.95 -8.24 -0.83
C ARG A 117 -0.95 -6.71 -0.84
N ALA A 118 0.10 -6.12 -0.28
CA ALA A 118 0.43 -4.73 -0.55
C ALA A 118 1.06 -4.64 -1.95
N ASP A 119 0.71 -3.60 -2.71
CA ASP A 119 1.42 -3.29 -3.95
C ASP A 119 2.45 -2.20 -3.70
N LEU A 120 3.72 -2.59 -3.54
CA LEU A 120 4.79 -1.68 -3.15
C LEU A 120 5.86 -1.59 -4.24
N ILE A 121 6.39 -0.38 -4.43
CA ILE A 121 7.71 -0.16 -5.01
C ILE A 121 8.70 0.08 -3.87
N ALA A 122 9.69 -0.79 -3.75
CA ALA A 122 10.80 -0.62 -2.83
C ALA A 122 11.85 0.31 -3.45
N VAL A 123 12.09 1.45 -2.80
CA VAL A 123 13.00 2.50 -3.26
C VAL A 123 14.33 2.35 -2.52
N ASP A 124 15.36 1.91 -3.25
CA ASP A 124 16.73 1.74 -2.77
C ASP A 124 17.63 2.80 -3.42
N ASN A 125 17.45 4.05 -3.00
CA ASN A 125 18.21 5.19 -3.50
C ASN A 125 19.05 5.80 -2.36
N PRO A 126 20.40 5.70 -2.40
CA PRO A 126 21.28 6.21 -1.34
C PRO A 126 21.15 7.71 -1.03
N ALA A 127 20.48 8.48 -1.89
CA ALA A 127 20.14 9.87 -1.61
C ALA A 127 19.18 10.03 -0.41
N TYR A 128 18.53 8.95 0.02
CA TYR A 128 17.65 8.90 1.19
C TYR A 128 18.34 8.45 2.49
N LEU A 129 19.66 8.19 2.45
CA LEU A 129 20.41 7.75 3.62
C LEU A 129 20.26 8.74 4.78
N ASN A 130 19.78 8.24 5.92
CA ASN A 130 19.54 9.00 7.15
C ASN A 130 18.54 10.16 7.04
N ASN A 131 17.71 10.18 6.00
CA ASN A 131 16.64 11.18 5.92
C ASN A 131 15.67 11.05 7.09
N SER A 132 15.42 12.19 7.73
CA SER A 132 14.35 12.38 8.71
C SER A 132 12.97 12.42 8.05
N VAL A 133 11.92 12.34 8.87
CA VAL A 133 10.53 12.50 8.41
C VAL A 133 10.39 13.86 7.73
N GLU A 134 10.86 14.93 8.36
CA GLU A 134 10.78 16.30 7.85
C GLU A 134 11.46 16.47 6.50
N GLU A 135 12.67 15.92 6.33
CA GLU A 135 13.37 15.97 5.04
C GLU A 135 12.67 15.15 3.96
N LEU A 136 12.00 14.04 4.32
CA LEU A 136 11.18 13.28 3.37
C LEU A 136 9.94 14.06 2.94
N LEU A 137 9.26 14.73 3.86
CA LEU A 137 8.10 15.59 3.56
C LEU A 137 8.50 16.71 2.59
N GLU A 138 9.61 17.39 2.85
CA GLU A 138 10.13 18.45 1.97
C GLU A 138 10.52 17.93 0.57
N ARG A 139 11.12 16.74 0.50
CA ARG A 139 11.61 16.16 -0.76
C ARG A 139 10.50 15.62 -1.64
N ILE A 140 9.49 14.98 -1.05
CA ILE A 140 8.38 14.40 -1.81
C ILE A 140 7.48 15.49 -2.38
N GLY A 141 7.24 16.56 -1.60
CA GLY A 141 6.38 17.67 -2.02
C GLY A 141 4.90 17.43 -1.73
N GLU A 142 4.05 18.29 -2.31
CA GLU A 142 2.60 18.29 -2.05
C GLU A 142 1.90 17.05 -2.65
N PRO A 143 0.92 16.45 -1.95
CA PRO A 143 0.23 15.23 -2.36
C PRO A 143 -0.56 15.38 -3.68
N PRO A 144 -1.01 14.28 -4.33
CA PRO A 144 -0.89 12.86 -3.94
C PRO A 144 0.49 12.23 -4.18
N PRO A 145 0.82 11.09 -3.53
CA PRO A 145 0.00 10.31 -2.61
C PRO A 145 -0.06 10.98 -1.23
N PHE A 146 -0.94 10.48 -0.37
CA PHE A 146 -1.16 11.04 0.98
C PHE A 146 -0.36 10.30 2.05
N TYR A 147 0.44 9.31 1.66
CA TYR A 147 1.26 8.49 2.56
C TYR A 147 2.50 7.96 1.84
N VAL A 148 3.53 7.62 2.62
CA VAL A 148 4.66 6.79 2.20
C VAL A 148 5.04 5.82 3.32
N PHE A 149 5.73 4.74 2.96
CA PHE A 149 6.32 3.81 3.92
C PHE A 149 7.84 3.95 3.91
N VAL A 150 8.47 3.72 5.07
CA VAL A 150 9.89 3.90 5.29
C VAL A 150 10.48 2.71 6.07
N ALA A 151 11.59 2.19 5.57
CA ALA A 151 12.46 1.26 6.26
C ALA A 151 13.66 2.02 6.85
N ASP A 152 13.53 2.37 8.13
CA ASP A 152 14.59 2.99 8.93
C ASP A 152 15.28 1.98 9.83
N ARG A 153 16.20 2.46 10.68
CA ARG A 153 16.95 1.59 11.59
C ARG A 153 16.05 0.75 12.49
N VAL A 154 14.94 1.31 12.97
CA VAL A 154 13.99 0.56 13.82
C VAL A 154 13.34 -0.56 13.00
N THR A 155 12.93 -0.28 11.77
CA THR A 155 12.41 -1.32 10.86
C THR A 155 13.40 -2.45 10.66
N LEU A 156 14.70 -2.17 10.48
CA LEU A 156 15.70 -3.20 10.19
C LEU A 156 16.18 -3.96 11.44
N THR A 157 16.18 -3.34 12.62
CA THR A 157 16.79 -3.92 13.84
C THR A 157 15.78 -4.45 14.86
N HIS A 158 14.53 -4.00 14.81
CA HIS A 158 13.51 -4.47 15.75
C HIS A 158 13.04 -5.90 15.38
N PRO A 159 12.82 -6.81 16.36
CA PRO A 159 12.46 -8.20 16.07
C PRO A 159 11.16 -8.39 15.26
N GLU A 160 10.22 -7.46 15.39
CA GLU A 160 8.97 -7.46 14.62
C GLU A 160 9.04 -6.65 13.30
N HIS A 161 10.18 -6.01 13.01
CA HIS A 161 10.41 -5.20 11.82
C HIS A 161 9.31 -4.17 11.46
N PRO A 162 8.83 -3.34 12.41
CA PRO A 162 7.72 -2.44 12.15
C PRO A 162 8.14 -1.30 11.20
N ILE A 163 7.52 -1.30 10.03
CA ILE A 163 7.70 -0.32 8.97
C ILE A 163 7.08 1.02 9.40
N LEU A 164 7.76 2.13 9.13
CA LEU A 164 7.25 3.46 9.44
C LEU A 164 6.34 3.93 8.29
N ALA A 165 5.05 4.06 8.54
CA ALA A 165 4.14 4.79 7.67
C ALA A 165 4.15 6.28 8.05
N ILE A 166 4.16 7.17 7.07
CA ILE A 166 4.15 8.62 7.24
C ILE A 166 2.95 9.17 6.45
N ASN A 167 2.11 9.95 7.09
CA ASN A 167 1.09 10.75 6.41
C ASN A 167 1.76 11.97 5.79
N ILE A 168 1.64 12.10 4.48
CA ILE A 168 2.21 13.21 3.71
C ILE A 168 1.12 14.09 3.11
N GLY A 169 -0.05 14.18 3.76
CA GLY A 169 -1.23 14.84 3.24
C GLY A 169 -1.16 16.37 3.05
N GLY A 170 0.04 16.94 3.23
CA GLY A 170 0.40 18.33 2.95
C GLY A 170 -0.66 19.35 3.35
N THR A 171 -0.91 20.26 2.42
CA THR A 171 -1.93 21.31 2.58
C THR A 171 -3.37 20.79 2.52
N THR A 172 -3.61 19.58 2.02
CA THR A 172 -4.94 18.95 1.97
C THR A 172 -5.41 18.50 3.36
N TYR A 173 -4.51 17.94 4.16
CA TYR A 173 -4.77 17.48 5.53
C TYR A 173 -3.68 18.00 6.50
N PRO A 174 -3.65 19.32 6.77
CA PRO A 174 -2.55 19.94 7.51
C PRO A 174 -2.43 19.44 8.96
N ASP A 175 -3.54 19.03 9.58
CA ASP A 175 -3.56 18.52 10.95
C ASP A 175 -3.02 17.07 11.06
N GLU A 176 -2.95 16.36 9.93
CA GLU A 176 -2.42 14.99 9.86
C GLU A 176 -1.06 14.90 9.18
N HIS A 177 -0.59 15.98 8.56
CA HIS A 177 0.69 16.03 7.87
C HIS A 177 1.85 15.74 8.83
N GLY A 178 2.71 14.80 8.45
CA GLY A 178 3.84 14.33 9.25
C GLY A 178 3.46 13.37 10.37
N GLN A 179 2.18 13.01 10.54
CA GLN A 179 1.81 11.93 11.46
C GLN A 179 2.47 10.63 11.04
N THR A 180 2.95 9.87 12.03
CA THR A 180 3.64 8.61 11.79
C THR A 180 2.96 7.45 12.50
N LEU A 181 3.06 6.27 11.91
CA LEU A 181 2.57 5.02 12.48
C LEU A 181 3.57 3.90 12.21
N ARG A 182 3.82 3.04 13.20
CA ARG A 182 4.58 1.80 12.99
C ARG A 182 3.64 0.69 12.59
N VAL A 183 3.96 -0.04 11.53
CA VAL A 183 3.11 -1.09 10.96
C VAL A 183 3.89 -2.38 10.82
N LEU A 184 3.35 -3.49 11.32
CA LEU A 184 3.97 -4.79 11.08
C LEU A 184 3.91 -5.17 9.59
N PRO A 185 4.94 -5.84 9.06
CA PRO A 185 4.91 -6.35 7.69
C PRO A 185 3.65 -7.18 7.37
N SER A 186 3.14 -7.95 8.34
CA SER A 186 1.91 -8.75 8.20
C SER A 186 0.63 -7.93 8.02
N ALA A 187 0.64 -6.65 8.41
CA ALA A 187 -0.50 -5.74 8.30
C ALA A 187 -0.39 -4.81 7.06
N MET A 188 0.68 -4.93 6.28
CA MET A 188 0.95 -4.04 5.15
C MET A 188 -0.13 -4.11 4.08
N SER A 189 -0.61 -5.30 3.72
CA SER A 189 -1.69 -5.45 2.72
C SER A 189 -2.97 -4.72 3.16
N TRP A 190 -3.28 -4.71 4.45
CA TRP A 190 -4.48 -4.05 4.96
C TRP A 190 -4.34 -2.53 4.94
N ILE A 191 -3.28 -1.99 5.54
CA ILE A 191 -3.10 -0.53 5.57
C ILE A 191 -2.87 0.02 4.16
N GLU A 192 -2.01 -0.61 3.35
CA GLU A 192 -1.67 -0.10 2.02
C GLU A 192 -2.89 -0.11 1.12
N ASN A 193 -3.67 -1.21 1.05
CA ASN A 193 -4.84 -1.22 0.19
C ASN A 193 -5.90 -0.20 0.65
N ASN A 194 -6.19 -0.08 1.94
CA ASN A 194 -7.18 0.90 2.39
C ASN A 194 -6.69 2.33 2.19
N LEU A 195 -5.42 2.59 2.51
CA LEU A 195 -4.73 3.85 2.26
C LEU A 195 -4.36 4.07 0.81
N ALA A 196 -4.48 3.14 -0.13
CA ALA A 196 -4.26 3.37 -1.57
C ALA A 196 -5.59 3.62 -2.28
N LEU A 197 -6.71 3.29 -1.64
CA LEU A 197 -8.02 3.24 -2.28
C LEU A 197 -9.05 4.17 -1.61
N GLY A 198 -8.69 4.76 -0.47
CA GLY A 198 -9.49 5.78 0.21
C GLY A 198 -10.63 5.17 1.00
N ASN A 199 -10.46 3.92 1.42
CA ASN A 199 -11.44 3.22 2.24
C ASN A 199 -11.39 3.65 3.72
N ALA A 200 -10.21 4.09 4.17
CA ALA A 200 -9.94 4.53 5.53
C ALA A 200 -8.93 5.67 5.53
N ASP A 201 -9.00 6.49 6.58
CA ASP A 201 -8.08 7.59 6.79
C ASP A 201 -6.85 7.13 7.57
N PHE A 202 -5.73 7.83 7.43
CA PHE A 202 -4.50 7.50 8.16
C PHE A 202 -4.72 7.51 9.68
N ALA A 203 -5.49 8.47 10.17
CA ALA A 203 -5.80 8.61 11.59
C ALA A 203 -6.57 7.40 12.18
N ASP A 204 -7.32 6.65 11.37
CA ASP A 204 -7.98 5.41 11.82
C ASP A 204 -6.96 4.34 12.21
N PHE A 205 -5.89 4.21 11.43
CA PHE A 205 -4.80 3.27 11.71
C PHE A 205 -3.98 3.71 12.93
N VAL A 206 -3.73 5.01 13.08
CA VAL A 206 -3.05 5.56 14.26
C VAL A 206 -3.84 5.25 15.53
N ARG A 207 -5.16 5.42 15.52
CA ARG A 207 -6.04 5.09 16.66
C ARG A 207 -6.11 3.59 16.96
N SER A 208 -5.89 2.76 15.95
CA SER A 208 -5.95 1.30 16.05
C SER A 208 -4.61 0.67 16.43
N ALA A 209 -3.56 1.48 16.62
CA ALA A 209 -2.26 0.98 17.05
C ALA A 209 -2.32 0.38 18.47
N GLY A 210 -1.49 -0.63 18.72
CA GLY A 210 -1.35 -1.21 20.06
C GLY A 210 -0.78 -0.19 21.07
N PRO A 211 -0.73 -0.54 22.37
CA PRO A 211 -0.18 0.34 23.41
C PRO A 211 1.29 0.74 23.19
N ASP A 212 2.02 0.01 22.36
CA ASP A 212 3.40 0.28 21.95
C ASP A 212 3.51 1.13 20.67
N GLY A 213 2.38 1.60 20.14
CA GLY A 213 2.31 2.42 18.92
C GLY A 213 2.48 1.63 17.62
N ILE A 214 2.44 0.29 17.67
CA ILE A 214 2.56 -0.57 16.50
C ILE A 214 1.17 -1.09 16.08
N TYR A 215 0.81 -0.81 14.84
CA TYR A 215 -0.35 -1.37 14.16
C TYR A 215 -0.04 -2.79 13.67
N ARG A 216 -0.86 -3.76 14.10
CA ARG A 216 -0.68 -5.19 13.81
C ARG A 216 -1.78 -5.79 12.92
N GLY A 217 -2.72 -4.98 12.44
CA GLY A 217 -3.95 -5.43 11.79
C GLY A 217 -5.14 -5.42 12.75
N GLU A 218 -6.31 -5.83 12.25
CA GLU A 218 -7.48 -6.18 13.08
C GLU A 218 -7.37 -7.58 13.68
#